data_AF-A0A4V1VLG4-F1
#
_entry.id   AF-A0A4V1VLG4-F1
#
_cell.length_a   1.000
_cell.length_b   1.000
_cell.length_c   1.000
_cell.angle_alpha   90.00
_cell.angle_beta   90.00
_cell.angle_gamma   90.00
#
_symmetry.space_group_name_H-M   'P 1'
#
loop_
_entity.id
_entity.type
_entity.pdbx_description
1 polymer ?
#
loop_
_entity_poly.entity_id
_entity_poly.type
_entity_poly.pdbx_seq_one_letter_code
_entity_poly.pdbx_strand_id
1 'polypeptide(L)'
;NVDRSTLESGTATKTQLLEPAPENAGAREAAAFVMVILFFLTALGFGMTIAQSVTQEKESRVVEILAAAVPIRALLWGKIAGNTVLALGQVLLMVAAAIVSAAFAGQGNLLADLGPALAWYVVFFVLGFGALSTLWAVAGALASRQQDLTSTTLPAQMLLMIPYFLSFAGGDAVREVVSMIPIVSTIIMPGRMAEGSVPAWQIGVAIGGTLVAAVLLVRLGTAIYERALLRTGQKLGYREALSIEGT
;
A
#
# COMPACT_ATOMS: atom_id res chain seq x y z
N ASN A 1 29.46 -50.75 -30.12
CA ASN A 1 30.15 -50.17 -28.95
C ASN A 1 29.73 -48.72 -28.80
N VAL A 2 28.66 -48.46 -28.05
CA VAL A 2 28.26 -47.10 -27.68
C VAL A 2 29.16 -46.70 -26.51
N ASP A 3 29.92 -45.62 -26.70
CA ASP A 3 30.90 -45.11 -25.75
C ASP A 3 30.19 -44.48 -24.55
N ARG A 4 30.20 -45.19 -23.41
CA ARG A 4 29.50 -44.79 -22.19
C ARG A 4 29.99 -43.45 -21.63
N SER A 5 31.21 -43.04 -21.98
CA SER A 5 31.78 -41.75 -21.53
C SER A 5 31.06 -40.53 -22.11
N THR A 6 30.41 -40.67 -23.27
CA THR A 6 29.65 -39.56 -23.90
C THR A 6 28.29 -39.31 -23.23
N LEU A 7 27.69 -40.33 -22.60
CA LEU A 7 26.39 -40.24 -21.93
C LEU A 7 26.48 -39.58 -20.54
N GLU A 8 27.67 -39.51 -19.95
CA GLU A 8 27.88 -38.94 -18.61
C GLU A 8 28.23 -37.44 -18.64
N SER A 9 28.56 -36.90 -19.83
CA SER A 9 29.02 -35.51 -20.02
C SER A 9 27.97 -34.42 -19.72
N GLY A 10 26.70 -34.80 -19.53
CA GLY A 10 25.59 -33.91 -19.14
C GLY A 10 24.96 -34.22 -17.78
N THR A 11 25.49 -35.20 -17.04
CA THR A 11 24.85 -35.76 -15.82
C THR A 11 25.41 -35.13 -14.54
N ALA A 12 26.06 -33.97 -14.64
CA ALA A 12 26.42 -33.16 -13.47
C ALA A 12 25.17 -32.45 -12.95
N THR A 13 24.32 -33.20 -12.23
CA THR A 13 23.17 -32.62 -11.54
C THR A 13 23.65 -31.79 -10.36
N LYS A 14 23.40 -30.49 -10.42
CA LYS A 14 23.64 -29.59 -9.30
C LYS A 14 22.58 -29.90 -8.24
N THR A 15 22.91 -30.75 -7.29
CA THR A 15 22.03 -31.08 -6.16
C THR A 15 21.96 -29.85 -5.25
N GLN A 16 20.90 -29.07 -5.41
CA GLN A 16 20.53 -28.06 -4.43
C GLN A 16 19.88 -28.82 -3.27
N LEU A 17 20.61 -28.92 -2.15
CA LEU A 17 20.05 -29.41 -0.89
C LEU A 17 18.85 -28.52 -0.56
N LEU A 18 17.64 -29.08 -0.66
CA LEU A 18 16.46 -28.44 -0.07
C LEU A 18 16.69 -28.43 1.43
N GLU A 19 16.93 -27.26 2.01
CA GLU A 19 16.80 -27.08 3.44
C GLU A 19 15.38 -27.51 3.84
N PRO A 20 15.23 -28.30 4.92
CA PRO A 20 13.91 -28.68 5.38
C PRO A 20 13.10 -27.41 5.62
N ALA A 21 11.90 -27.34 5.01
CA ALA A 21 11.01 -26.22 5.20
C ALA A 21 10.83 -26.00 6.70
N PRO A 22 10.99 -24.76 7.21
CA PRO A 22 10.82 -24.50 8.63
C PRO A 22 9.46 -25.02 9.07
N GLU A 23 9.38 -25.55 10.29
CA GLU A 23 8.19 -26.20 10.87
C GLU A 23 6.90 -25.37 10.71
N ASN A 24 7.04 -24.05 10.55
CA ASN A 24 5.98 -23.07 10.38
C ASN A 24 5.83 -22.48 8.96
N ALA A 25 6.43 -23.07 7.92
CA ALA A 25 6.48 -22.48 6.57
C ALA A 25 5.08 -22.09 6.04
N GLY A 26 4.10 -23.01 6.14
CA GLY A 26 2.73 -22.72 5.70
C GLY A 26 2.03 -21.65 6.55
N ALA A 27 2.31 -21.58 7.85
CA ALA A 27 1.75 -20.54 8.72
C ALA A 27 2.36 -19.16 8.43
N ARG A 28 3.65 -19.11 8.07
CA ARG A 28 4.35 -17.89 7.65
C ARG A 28 3.84 -17.36 6.32
N GLU A 29 3.59 -18.25 5.36
CA GLU A 29 2.97 -17.89 4.08
C GLU A 29 1.54 -17.36 4.28
N ALA A 30 0.74 -18.03 5.12
CA ALA A 30 -0.59 -17.55 5.47
C ALA A 30 -0.56 -16.18 6.16
N ALA A 31 0.38 -15.97 7.10
CA ALA A 31 0.56 -14.67 7.76
C ALA A 31 1.01 -13.57 6.78
N ALA A 32 1.91 -13.89 5.85
CA ALA A 32 2.34 -12.98 4.80
C ALA A 32 1.17 -12.55 3.91
N PHE A 33 0.37 -13.52 3.45
CA PHE A 33 -0.84 -13.25 2.68
C PHE A 33 -1.82 -12.36 3.46
N VAL A 34 -2.05 -12.69 4.74
CA VAL A 34 -2.93 -11.91 5.63
C VAL A 34 -2.42 -10.47 5.79
N MET A 35 -1.13 -10.23 5.97
CA MET A 35 -0.61 -8.86 6.06
C MET A 35 -0.82 -8.07 4.76
N VAL A 36 -0.53 -8.69 3.61
CA VAL A 36 -0.70 -8.07 2.29
C VAL A 36 -2.17 -7.71 2.04
N ILE A 37 -3.08 -8.66 2.28
CA ILE A 37 -4.52 -8.44 2.07
C ILE A 37 -5.10 -7.45 3.09
N LEU A 38 -4.66 -7.48 4.35
CA LEU A 38 -5.11 -6.54 5.38
C LEU A 38 -4.72 -5.11 5.03
N PHE A 39 -3.48 -4.89 4.56
CA PHE A 39 -3.08 -3.57 4.08
C PHE A 39 -3.98 -3.15 2.92
N PHE A 40 -4.11 -4.02 1.91
CA PHE A 40 -4.87 -3.73 0.69
C PHE A 40 -6.33 -3.35 1.00
N LEU A 41 -7.02 -4.14 1.84
CA LEU A 41 -8.39 -3.87 2.25
C LEU A 41 -8.51 -2.59 3.09
N THR A 42 -7.57 -2.35 3.99
CA THR A 42 -7.56 -1.13 4.81
C THR A 42 -7.31 0.11 3.93
N ALA A 43 -6.38 0.02 2.98
CA ALA A 43 -6.05 1.08 2.05
C ALA A 43 -7.22 1.43 1.12
N LEU A 44 -7.93 0.43 0.60
CA LEU A 44 -9.14 0.64 -0.20
C LEU A 44 -10.30 1.16 0.64
N GLY A 45 -10.54 0.57 1.82
CA GLY A 45 -11.65 0.93 2.71
C GLY A 45 -11.56 2.37 3.18
N PHE A 46 -10.50 2.72 3.93
CA PHE A 46 -10.32 4.09 4.41
C PHE A 46 -10.04 5.07 3.27
N GLY A 47 -9.40 4.63 2.18
CA GLY A 47 -9.22 5.43 0.99
C GLY A 47 -10.55 5.89 0.39
N MET A 48 -11.50 4.97 0.22
CA MET A 48 -12.84 5.30 -0.25
C MET A 48 -13.60 6.20 0.73
N THR A 49 -13.46 5.99 2.04
CA THR A 49 -14.05 6.88 3.06
C THR A 49 -13.52 8.31 2.94
N ILE A 50 -12.22 8.49 2.71
CA ILE A 50 -11.63 9.82 2.46
C ILE A 50 -12.23 10.45 1.21
N ALA A 51 -12.26 9.73 0.09
CA ALA A 51 -12.76 10.24 -1.17
C ALA A 51 -14.24 10.67 -1.05
N GLN A 52 -15.08 9.82 -0.43
CA GLN A 52 -16.49 10.11 -0.16
C GLN A 52 -16.66 11.35 0.71
N SER A 53 -15.90 11.47 1.80
CA SER A 53 -15.96 12.62 2.70
C SER A 53 -15.68 13.93 1.96
N VAL A 54 -14.64 13.97 1.12
CA VAL A 54 -14.29 15.16 0.34
C VAL A 54 -15.39 15.51 -0.66
N THR A 55 -15.92 14.53 -1.37
CA THR A 55 -17.01 14.76 -2.33
C THR A 55 -18.30 15.24 -1.65
N GLN A 56 -18.62 14.70 -0.48
CA GLN A 56 -19.78 15.12 0.31
C GLN A 56 -19.66 16.57 0.79
N GLU A 57 -18.47 16.99 1.22
CA GLU A 57 -18.21 18.38 1.62
C GLU A 57 -18.36 19.34 0.43
N LYS A 58 -17.95 18.91 -0.76
CA LYS A 58 -18.12 19.68 -2.01
C LYS A 58 -19.58 19.78 -2.42
N GLU A 59 -20.32 18.67 -2.37
CA GLU A 59 -21.74 18.59 -2.73
C GLU A 59 -22.63 19.44 -1.82
N SER A 60 -22.32 19.44 -0.52
CA SER A 60 -23.05 20.21 0.50
C SER A 60 -22.69 21.70 0.56
N ARG A 61 -21.78 22.17 -0.30
CA ARG A 61 -21.18 23.52 -0.25
C ARG A 61 -20.52 23.87 1.09
N VAL A 62 -20.30 22.88 1.96
CA VAL A 62 -19.61 23.05 3.24
C VAL A 62 -18.16 23.48 3.02
N VAL A 63 -17.54 23.06 1.91
CA VAL A 63 -16.20 23.51 1.50
C VAL A 63 -16.08 25.03 1.44
N GLU A 64 -17.07 25.76 0.92
CA GLU A 64 -16.99 27.23 0.78
C GLU A 64 -16.91 27.91 2.15
N ILE A 65 -17.68 27.41 3.11
CA ILE A 65 -17.71 27.89 4.50
C ILE A 65 -16.40 27.52 5.21
N LEU A 66 -15.92 26.28 5.05
CA LEU A 66 -14.67 25.82 5.67
C LEU A 66 -13.45 26.56 5.12
N ALA A 67 -13.42 26.84 3.83
CA ALA A 67 -12.35 27.58 3.17
C ALA A 67 -12.27 29.05 3.62
N ALA A 68 -13.40 29.64 4.03
CA ALA A 68 -13.44 30.99 4.62
C ALA A 68 -12.88 31.04 6.05
N ALA A 69 -12.92 29.92 6.78
CA ALA A 69 -12.49 29.84 8.17
C ALA A 69 -11.05 29.31 8.35
N VAL A 70 -10.64 28.33 7.54
CA VAL A 70 -9.38 27.60 7.68
C VAL A 70 -8.73 27.38 6.30
N PRO A 71 -7.40 27.53 6.17
CA PRO A 71 -6.71 27.23 4.92
C PRO A 71 -6.97 25.79 4.43
N ILE A 72 -7.30 25.63 3.16
CA ILE A 72 -7.61 24.33 2.50
C ILE A 72 -6.55 23.26 2.80
N ARG A 73 -5.26 23.64 2.72
CA ARG A 73 -4.14 22.78 3.09
C ARG A 73 -4.27 22.15 4.47
N ALA A 74 -4.71 22.91 5.48
CA ALA A 74 -4.82 22.42 6.85
C ALA A 74 -5.98 21.42 6.98
N LEU A 75 -7.08 21.63 6.24
CA LEU A 75 -8.18 20.67 6.16
C LEU A 75 -7.72 19.33 5.55
N LEU A 76 -6.95 19.38 4.46
CA LEU A 76 -6.40 18.18 3.82
C LEU A 76 -5.46 17.41 4.77
N TRP A 77 -4.49 18.09 5.37
CA TRP A 77 -3.56 17.47 6.31
C TRP A 77 -4.27 16.88 7.54
N GLY A 78 -5.29 17.57 8.06
CA GLY A 78 -6.12 17.06 9.15
C GLY A 78 -6.86 15.77 8.77
N LYS A 79 -7.45 15.71 7.56
CA LYS A 79 -8.12 14.52 7.04
C LYS A 79 -7.16 13.35 6.84
N ILE A 80 -5.98 13.61 6.28
CA ILE A 80 -4.94 12.62 6.04
C ILE A 80 -4.46 12.04 7.38
N ALA A 81 -4.07 12.91 8.32
CA ALA A 81 -3.60 12.48 9.62
C ALA A 81 -4.69 11.71 10.41
N GLY A 82 -5.91 12.24 10.45
CA GLY A 82 -7.04 11.62 11.14
C GLY A 82 -7.36 10.23 10.60
N ASN A 83 -7.52 10.07 9.27
CA ASN A 83 -7.79 8.76 8.69
C ASN A 83 -6.59 7.82 8.79
N THR A 84 -5.36 8.32 8.74
CA THR A 84 -4.17 7.49 8.96
C THR A 84 -4.13 6.93 10.38
N VAL A 85 -4.48 7.74 11.38
CA VAL A 85 -4.58 7.29 12.78
C VAL A 85 -5.69 6.26 12.94
N LEU A 86 -6.87 6.48 12.34
CA LEU A 86 -7.97 5.50 12.40
C LEU A 86 -7.61 4.18 11.72
N ALA A 87 -7.00 4.25 10.53
CA ALA A 87 -6.57 3.09 9.78
C ALA A 87 -5.47 2.31 10.50
N LEU A 88 -4.51 3.03 11.09
CA LEU A 88 -3.48 2.44 11.93
C LEU A 88 -4.09 1.80 13.18
N GLY A 89 -5.04 2.46 13.84
CA GLY A 89 -5.75 1.92 14.99
C GLY A 89 -6.48 0.61 14.65
N GLN A 90 -7.21 0.57 13.54
CA GLN A 90 -7.85 -0.66 13.04
C GLN A 90 -6.83 -1.77 12.84
N VAL A 91 -5.72 -1.48 12.17
CA VAL A 91 -4.66 -2.46 11.90
C VAL A 91 -4.03 -2.97 13.18
N LEU A 92 -3.68 -2.09 14.12
CA LEU A 92 -3.09 -2.48 15.40
C LEU A 92 -4.05 -3.34 16.22
N LEU A 93 -5.36 -3.04 16.20
CA LEU A 93 -6.36 -3.89 16.86
C LEU A 93 -6.42 -5.28 16.23
N MET A 94 -6.38 -5.38 14.90
CA MET A 94 -6.36 -6.68 14.20
C MET A 94 -5.08 -7.47 14.49
N VAL A 95 -3.93 -6.81 14.47
CA VAL A 95 -2.64 -7.43 14.81
C VAL A 95 -2.63 -7.90 16.26
N ALA A 96 -3.12 -7.09 17.20
CA ALA A 96 -3.23 -7.48 18.60
C ALA A 96 -4.17 -8.69 18.77
N ALA A 97 -5.33 -8.69 18.12
CA ALA A 97 -6.24 -9.83 18.14
C ALA A 97 -5.58 -11.10 17.57
N ALA A 98 -4.82 -10.98 16.48
CA ALA A 98 -4.08 -12.11 15.89
C ALA A 98 -3.00 -12.64 16.83
N ILE A 99 -2.23 -11.77 17.48
CA ILE A 99 -1.20 -12.15 18.47
C ILE A 99 -1.83 -12.88 19.65
N VAL A 100 -2.91 -12.32 20.21
CA VAL A 100 -3.64 -12.93 21.34
C VAL A 100 -4.16 -14.32 20.95
N SER A 101 -4.74 -14.44 19.75
CA SER A 101 -5.27 -15.71 19.24
C SER A 101 -4.18 -16.76 19.07
N ALA A 102 -3.03 -16.39 18.49
CA ALA A 102 -1.91 -17.30 18.31
C ALA A 102 -1.26 -17.71 19.64
N ALA A 103 -1.20 -16.80 20.62
CA ALA A 103 -0.72 -17.10 21.96
C ALA A 103 -1.59 -18.14 22.67
N PHE A 104 -2.92 -18.01 22.59
CA PHE A 104 -3.86 -19.03 23.11
C PHE A 104 -3.75 -20.36 22.38
N ALA A 105 -3.39 -20.36 21.09
CA ALA A 105 -3.15 -21.55 20.30
C ALA A 105 -1.76 -22.19 20.51
N GLY A 106 -0.93 -21.65 21.40
CA GLY A 106 0.41 -22.17 21.70
C GLY A 106 1.48 -21.88 20.63
N GLN A 107 1.24 -20.94 19.72
CA GLN A 107 2.12 -20.66 18.56
C GLN A 107 3.21 -19.62 18.88
N GLY A 108 3.83 -19.70 20.05
CA GLY A 108 4.84 -18.73 20.50
C GLY A 108 6.04 -18.56 19.56
N ASN A 109 6.50 -19.66 18.94
CA ASN A 109 7.61 -19.63 17.98
C ASN A 109 7.25 -18.85 16.71
N LEU A 110 6.02 -19.01 16.20
CA LEU A 110 5.53 -18.26 15.04
C LEU A 110 5.46 -16.75 15.34
N LEU A 111 5.04 -16.38 16.56
CA LEU A 111 5.01 -14.98 16.98
C LEU A 111 6.42 -14.36 17.05
N ALA A 112 7.42 -15.12 17.51
CA ALA A 112 8.81 -14.68 17.51
C ALA A 112 9.34 -14.47 16.08
N ASP A 113 9.01 -15.39 15.17
CA ASP A 113 9.41 -15.30 13.76
C ASP A 113 8.76 -14.11 13.03
N LEU A 114 7.48 -13.83 13.31
CA LEU A 114 6.72 -12.76 12.66
C LEU A 114 6.93 -11.38 13.30
N GLY A 115 7.44 -11.31 14.53
CA GLY A 115 7.63 -10.07 15.27
C GLY A 115 8.32 -8.96 14.47
N PRO A 116 9.47 -9.23 13.81
CA PRO A 116 10.14 -8.26 12.96
C PRO A 116 9.26 -7.78 11.79
N ALA A 117 8.57 -8.70 11.10
CA ALA A 117 7.70 -8.36 9.98
C ALA A 117 6.52 -7.47 10.41
N LEU A 118 5.90 -7.78 11.57
CA LEU A 118 4.82 -6.98 12.15
C LEU A 118 5.29 -5.58 12.58
N ALA A 119 6.49 -5.45 13.13
CA ALA A 119 7.07 -4.14 13.48
C ALA A 119 7.30 -3.28 12.23
N TRP A 120 7.89 -3.87 11.19
CA TRP A 120 8.10 -3.18 9.91
C TRP A 120 6.79 -2.88 9.18
N TYR A 121 5.79 -3.75 9.31
CA TYR A 121 4.46 -3.55 8.76
C TYR A 121 3.87 -2.22 9.22
N VAL A 122 3.99 -1.87 10.50
CA VAL A 122 3.51 -0.58 11.02
C VAL A 122 4.23 0.60 10.37
N VAL A 123 5.56 0.52 10.21
CA VAL A 123 6.36 1.59 9.59
C VAL A 123 5.95 1.78 8.13
N PHE A 124 5.88 0.70 7.37
CA PHE A 124 5.42 0.72 5.98
C PHE A 124 3.97 1.19 5.87
N PHE A 125 3.11 0.82 6.81
CA PHE A 125 1.72 1.25 6.88
C PHE A 125 1.61 2.77 7.00
N VAL A 126 2.28 3.38 7.96
CA VAL A 126 2.22 4.83 8.17
C VAL A 126 2.74 5.59 6.95
N LEU A 127 3.88 5.16 6.38
CA LEU A 127 4.47 5.82 5.22
C LEU A 127 3.61 5.65 3.96
N GLY A 128 3.18 4.42 3.68
CA GLY A 128 2.43 4.08 2.47
C GLY A 128 1.01 4.60 2.51
N PHE A 129 0.28 4.34 3.60
CA PHE A 129 -1.09 4.81 3.75
C PHE A 129 -1.15 6.34 3.81
N GLY A 130 -0.20 6.99 4.49
CA GLY A 130 -0.11 8.46 4.47
C GLY A 130 -0.01 9.03 3.06
N ALA A 131 0.82 8.44 2.19
CA ALA A 131 0.91 8.84 0.79
C ALA A 131 -0.37 8.52 -0.01
N LEU A 132 -0.91 7.31 0.14
CA LEU A 132 -2.12 6.86 -0.56
C LEU A 132 -3.33 7.71 -0.19
N SER A 133 -3.47 8.09 1.08
CA SER A 133 -4.56 8.94 1.56
C SER A 133 -4.65 10.27 0.80
N THR A 134 -3.52 10.80 0.33
CA THR A 134 -3.50 12.01 -0.51
C THR A 134 -4.10 11.74 -1.89
N LEU A 135 -3.76 10.60 -2.52
CA LEU A 135 -4.33 10.21 -3.81
C LEU A 135 -5.85 10.04 -3.71
N TRP A 136 -6.34 9.46 -2.62
CA TRP A 136 -7.77 9.32 -2.36
C TRP A 136 -8.47 10.66 -2.15
N ALA A 137 -7.86 11.57 -1.39
CA ALA A 137 -8.39 12.92 -1.21
C ALA A 137 -8.46 13.70 -2.53
N VAL A 138 -7.44 13.58 -3.38
CA VAL A 138 -7.43 14.16 -4.73
C VAL A 138 -8.54 13.56 -5.59
N ALA A 139 -8.69 12.24 -5.61
CA ALA A 139 -9.75 11.58 -6.36
C ALA A 139 -11.14 12.08 -5.94
N GLY A 140 -11.38 12.20 -4.63
CA GLY A 140 -12.63 12.75 -4.09
C GLY A 140 -12.87 14.23 -4.46
N ALA A 141 -11.81 15.05 -4.52
CA ALA A 141 -11.91 16.46 -4.92
C ALA A 141 -12.22 16.64 -6.42
N LEU A 142 -11.76 15.71 -7.26
CA LEU A 142 -12.04 15.68 -8.70
C LEU A 142 -13.48 15.25 -9.01
N ALA A 143 -14.12 14.48 -8.13
CA ALA A 143 -15.52 14.10 -8.29
C ALA A 143 -16.46 15.29 -8.07
N SER A 144 -17.47 15.41 -8.92
CA SER A 144 -18.53 16.42 -8.77
C SER A 144 -19.64 15.97 -7.84
N ARG A 145 -19.90 14.65 -7.79
CA ARG A 145 -20.96 14.00 -7.01
C ARG A 145 -20.51 12.62 -6.55
N GLN A 146 -21.16 12.08 -5.52
CA GLN A 146 -20.85 10.73 -5.05
C GLN A 146 -21.03 9.65 -6.11
N GLN A 147 -21.92 9.86 -7.08
CA GLN A 147 -22.13 8.92 -8.20
C GLN A 147 -20.92 8.85 -9.16
N ASP A 148 -20.12 9.91 -9.24
CA ASP A 148 -18.92 9.95 -10.09
C ASP A 148 -17.68 9.35 -9.40
N LEU A 149 -17.73 9.10 -8.10
CA LEU A 149 -16.56 8.72 -7.29
C LEU A 149 -15.83 7.52 -7.87
N THR A 150 -16.54 6.46 -8.23
CA THR A 150 -15.94 5.25 -8.81
C THR A 150 -15.08 5.56 -10.03
N SER A 151 -15.52 6.49 -10.89
CA SER A 151 -14.76 6.88 -12.08
C SER A 151 -13.50 7.68 -11.76
N THR A 152 -13.54 8.49 -10.69
CA THR A 152 -12.41 9.31 -10.25
C THR A 152 -11.42 8.54 -9.39
N THR A 153 -11.85 7.55 -8.61
CA THR A 153 -10.98 6.74 -7.74
C THR A 153 -10.33 5.57 -8.48
N LEU A 154 -10.83 5.22 -9.67
CA LEU A 154 -10.31 4.07 -10.43
C LEU A 154 -8.79 4.13 -10.67
N PRO A 155 -8.15 5.26 -11.04
CA PRO A 155 -6.70 5.28 -11.21
C PRO A 155 -5.93 5.00 -9.91
N ALA A 156 -6.41 5.50 -8.77
CA ALA A 156 -5.83 5.20 -7.46
C ALA A 156 -6.02 3.72 -7.08
N GLN A 157 -7.17 3.14 -7.40
CA GLN A 157 -7.42 1.70 -7.23
C GLN A 157 -6.50 0.86 -8.12
N MET A 158 -6.35 1.21 -9.40
CA MET A 158 -5.48 0.47 -10.34
C MET A 158 -4.02 0.51 -9.91
N LEU A 159 -3.55 1.63 -9.34
CA LEU A 159 -2.21 1.75 -8.77
C LEU A 159 -1.97 0.75 -7.63
N LEU A 160 -3.00 0.39 -6.88
CA LEU A 160 -2.94 -0.63 -5.82
C LEU A 160 -3.15 -2.05 -6.37
N MET A 161 -4.13 -2.22 -7.26
CA MET A 161 -4.54 -3.54 -7.75
C MET A 161 -3.53 -4.17 -8.70
N ILE A 162 -2.98 -3.41 -9.66
CA ILE A 162 -2.04 -3.96 -10.65
C ILE A 162 -0.84 -4.59 -9.95
N PRO A 163 -0.12 -3.90 -9.05
CA PRO A 163 1.07 -4.47 -8.44
C PRO A 163 0.73 -5.58 -7.43
N TYR A 164 -0.43 -5.49 -6.76
CA TYR A 164 -0.95 -6.58 -5.94
C TYR A 164 -1.11 -7.86 -6.76
N PHE A 165 -1.84 -7.84 -7.87
CA PHE A 165 -2.04 -9.04 -8.70
C PHE A 165 -0.75 -9.52 -9.38
N LEU A 166 0.11 -8.60 -9.83
CA LEU A 166 1.42 -8.96 -10.38
C LEU A 166 2.29 -9.70 -9.35
N SER A 167 2.20 -9.34 -8.08
CA SER A 167 2.93 -10.01 -7.01
C SER A 167 2.53 -11.48 -6.82
N PHE A 168 1.28 -11.84 -7.13
CA PHE A 168 0.79 -13.22 -7.03
C PHE A 168 0.96 -14.01 -8.33
N ALA A 169 0.80 -13.35 -9.48
CA ALA A 169 0.86 -14.00 -10.78
C ALA A 169 2.28 -14.15 -11.35
N GLY A 170 3.21 -13.26 -10.97
CA GLY A 170 4.52 -13.13 -11.63
C GLY A 170 5.64 -14.04 -11.10
N GLY A 171 5.39 -14.82 -10.06
CA GLY A 171 6.41 -15.62 -9.38
C GLY A 171 7.43 -14.80 -8.57
N ASP A 172 8.45 -15.47 -8.04
CA ASP A 172 9.35 -14.90 -7.01
C ASP A 172 10.16 -13.70 -7.51
N ALA A 173 10.68 -13.74 -8.74
CA ALA A 173 11.48 -12.65 -9.31
C ALA A 173 10.65 -11.37 -9.52
N VAL A 174 9.41 -11.51 -10.01
CA VAL A 174 8.52 -10.36 -10.17
C VAL A 174 8.13 -9.82 -8.80
N ARG A 175 7.80 -10.69 -7.85
CA ARG A 175 7.47 -10.29 -6.48
C ARG A 175 8.61 -9.54 -5.81
N GLU A 176 9.86 -9.95 -6.02
CA GLU A 176 11.02 -9.24 -5.53
C GLU A 176 11.09 -7.81 -6.07
N VAL A 177 11.02 -7.64 -7.40
CA VAL A 177 11.08 -6.32 -8.04
C VAL A 177 9.90 -5.43 -7.61
N VAL A 178 8.68 -5.97 -7.65
CA VAL A 178 7.46 -5.22 -7.33
C VAL A 178 7.46 -4.75 -5.87
N SER A 179 8.03 -5.54 -4.96
CA SER A 179 8.17 -5.15 -3.56
C SER A 179 9.16 -3.99 -3.32
N MET A 180 10.00 -3.64 -4.30
CA MET A 180 10.89 -2.47 -4.22
C MET A 180 10.28 -1.20 -4.79
N ILE A 181 9.19 -1.32 -5.55
CA ILE A 181 8.53 -0.16 -6.16
C ILE A 181 7.93 0.70 -5.05
N PRO A 182 8.20 2.02 -5.00
CA PRO A 182 7.65 2.88 -3.96
C PRO A 182 6.12 2.81 -3.86
N ILE A 183 5.57 2.95 -2.64
CA ILE A 183 4.14 2.81 -2.30
C ILE A 183 3.62 1.38 -2.43
N VAL A 184 3.98 0.67 -3.50
CA VAL A 184 3.66 -0.74 -3.67
C VAL A 184 4.40 -1.61 -2.66
N SER A 185 5.65 -1.25 -2.39
CA SER A 185 6.52 -1.83 -1.37
C SER A 185 5.85 -1.90 -0.01
N THR A 186 5.00 -0.92 0.35
CA THR A 186 4.37 -0.88 1.67
C THR A 186 3.35 -1.99 1.88
N ILE A 187 2.85 -2.55 0.78
CA ILE A 187 1.89 -3.65 0.76
C ILE A 187 2.65 -4.98 0.76
N ILE A 188 3.66 -5.11 -0.10
CA ILE A 188 4.27 -6.42 -0.43
C ILE A 188 5.49 -6.74 0.44
N MET A 189 6.33 -5.76 0.81
CA MET A 189 7.56 -6.04 1.57
C MET A 189 7.29 -6.69 2.93
N PRO A 190 6.37 -6.19 3.77
CA PRO A 190 6.08 -6.84 5.05
C PRO A 190 5.64 -8.30 4.88
N GLY A 191 4.86 -8.60 3.83
CA GLY A 191 4.52 -9.98 3.45
C GLY A 191 5.75 -10.82 3.15
N ARG A 192 6.65 -10.33 2.29
CA ARG A 192 7.94 -11.01 2.00
C ARG A 192 8.77 -11.25 3.26
N MET A 193 8.75 -10.31 4.20
CA MET A 193 9.48 -10.42 5.47
C MET A 193 8.88 -11.47 6.42
N ALA A 194 7.58 -11.76 6.33
CA ALA A 194 6.99 -12.86 7.10
C ALA A 194 7.37 -14.23 6.54
N GLU A 195 7.44 -14.38 5.22
CA GLU A 195 7.84 -15.64 4.58
C GLU A 195 9.30 -15.99 4.87
N GLY A 196 10.20 -15.01 4.85
CA GLY A 196 11.62 -15.26 4.97
C GLY A 196 12.45 -14.03 5.27
N SER A 197 13.75 -14.25 5.40
CA SER A 197 14.71 -13.16 5.58
C SER A 197 14.88 -12.37 4.29
N VAL A 198 14.45 -11.12 4.29
CA VAL A 198 14.75 -10.16 3.22
C VAL A 198 16.07 -9.45 3.54
N PRO A 199 17.00 -9.30 2.57
CA PRO A 199 18.25 -8.58 2.83
C PRO A 199 17.99 -7.14 3.30
N ALA A 200 18.72 -6.68 4.30
CA ALA A 200 18.49 -5.37 4.93
C ALA A 200 18.56 -4.18 3.96
N TRP A 201 19.39 -4.26 2.92
CA TRP A 201 19.48 -3.23 1.88
C TRP A 201 18.17 -3.12 1.08
N GLN A 202 17.46 -4.23 0.84
CA GLN A 202 16.18 -4.22 0.13
C GLN A 202 15.12 -3.47 0.94
N ILE A 203 15.10 -3.70 2.26
CA ILE A 203 14.22 -3.01 3.21
C ILE A 203 14.57 -1.51 3.22
N GLY A 204 15.86 -1.16 3.29
CA GLY A 204 16.32 0.23 3.27
C GLY A 204 15.94 0.97 1.99
N VAL A 205 16.14 0.35 0.82
CA VAL A 205 15.74 0.89 -0.49
C VAL A 205 14.23 1.07 -0.55
N ALA A 206 13.46 0.07 -0.11
CA ALA A 206 12.00 0.14 -0.10
C ALA A 206 11.48 1.27 0.79
N ILE A 207 12.03 1.44 2.00
CA ILE A 207 11.65 2.51 2.92
C ILE A 207 12.04 3.87 2.36
N GLY A 208 13.31 4.03 1.94
CA GLY A 208 13.81 5.28 1.37
C GLY A 208 13.03 5.70 0.13
N GLY A 209 12.79 4.77 -0.79
CA GLY A 209 11.99 4.99 -1.97
C GLY A 209 10.54 5.36 -1.64
N THR A 210 9.92 4.66 -0.69
CA THR A 210 8.57 4.99 -0.21
C THR A 210 8.51 6.37 0.41
N LEU A 211 9.48 6.75 1.24
CA LEU A 211 9.52 8.06 1.88
C LEU A 211 9.64 9.18 0.85
N VAL A 212 10.54 9.03 -0.13
CA VAL A 212 10.69 9.99 -1.24
C VAL A 212 9.40 10.08 -2.03
N ALA A 213 8.81 8.95 -2.42
CA ALA A 213 7.55 8.92 -3.15
C ALA A 213 6.41 9.54 -2.34
N ALA A 214 6.34 9.27 -1.03
CA ALA A 214 5.34 9.85 -0.14
C ALA A 214 5.45 11.38 -0.11
N VAL A 215 6.66 11.92 0.07
CA VAL A 215 6.87 13.38 0.04
C VAL A 215 6.47 13.98 -1.30
N LEU A 216 6.83 13.34 -2.41
CA LEU A 216 6.45 13.81 -3.76
C LEU A 216 4.95 13.76 -3.98
N LEU A 217 4.30 12.64 -3.67
CA LEU A 217 2.85 12.46 -3.84
C LEU A 217 2.05 13.40 -2.96
N VAL A 218 2.48 13.62 -1.72
CA VAL A 218 1.81 14.55 -0.81
C VAL A 218 1.93 15.99 -1.32
N ARG A 219 3.12 16.41 -1.78
CA ARG A 219 3.34 17.75 -2.34
C ARG A 219 2.51 17.98 -3.61
N LEU A 220 2.59 17.05 -4.56
CA LEU A 220 1.86 17.15 -5.82
C LEU A 220 0.34 17.05 -5.58
N GLY A 221 -0.08 16.09 -4.75
CA GLY A 221 -1.48 15.87 -4.44
C GLY A 221 -2.13 17.04 -3.70
N THR A 222 -1.41 17.70 -2.79
CA THR A 222 -1.91 18.93 -2.14
C THR A 222 -2.18 20.02 -3.16
N ALA A 223 -1.26 20.25 -4.10
CA ALA A 223 -1.44 21.26 -5.15
C ALA A 223 -2.63 20.94 -6.07
N ILE A 224 -2.81 19.66 -6.43
CA ILE A 224 -3.97 19.23 -7.24
C ILE A 224 -5.27 19.38 -6.44
N TYR A 225 -5.27 19.00 -5.17
CA TYR A 225 -6.42 19.09 -4.28
C TYR A 225 -6.92 20.54 -4.16
N GLU A 226 -6.02 21.49 -3.88
CA GLU A 226 -6.38 22.91 -3.78
C GLU A 226 -7.01 23.43 -5.08
N ARG A 227 -6.44 23.09 -6.24
CA ARG A 227 -6.99 23.51 -7.55
C ARG A 227 -8.35 22.87 -7.83
N ALA A 228 -8.52 21.60 -7.53
CA ALA A 228 -9.76 20.85 -7.76
C ALA A 228 -10.90 21.30 -6.83
N LEU A 229 -10.58 21.73 -5.62
CA LEU A 229 -11.57 22.23 -4.66
C LEU A 229 -12.06 23.63 -5.01
N LEU A 230 -11.18 24.50 -5.51
CA LEU A 230 -11.49 25.90 -5.83
C LEU A 230 -12.23 26.09 -7.16
N ARG A 231 -12.20 25.09 -8.05
CA ARG A 231 -13.01 25.07 -9.28
C ARG A 231 -14.34 24.36 -9.03
N THR A 232 -15.39 25.13 -8.78
CA THR A 232 -16.76 24.62 -8.62
C THR A 232 -17.45 24.45 -9.98
N GLY A 233 -18.05 23.27 -10.21
CA GLY A 233 -19.11 23.08 -11.22
C GLY A 233 -18.81 22.18 -12.43
N GLN A 234 -17.56 21.85 -12.75
CA GLN A 234 -17.24 20.95 -13.88
C GLN A 234 -16.22 19.86 -13.49
N LYS A 235 -16.42 18.64 -14.01
CA LYS A 235 -15.56 17.47 -13.78
C LYS A 235 -14.21 17.71 -14.45
N LEU A 236 -13.13 17.83 -13.67
CA LEU A 236 -11.77 17.94 -14.23
C LEU A 236 -11.19 16.55 -14.49
N GLY A 237 -10.66 16.35 -15.70
CA GLY A 237 -9.88 15.16 -16.03
C GLY A 237 -8.48 15.19 -15.40
N TYR A 238 -7.90 14.01 -15.13
CA TYR A 238 -6.53 13.89 -14.60
C TYR A 238 -5.47 14.63 -15.45
N ARG A 239 -5.64 14.69 -16.77
CA ARG A 239 -4.74 15.43 -17.69
C ARG A 239 -4.85 16.94 -17.55
N GLU A 240 -6.03 17.45 -17.25
CA GLU A 240 -6.33 18.87 -17.10
C GLU A 240 -5.95 19.38 -15.70
N ALA A 241 -5.92 18.49 -14.70
CA ALA A 241 -5.36 18.77 -13.38
C ALA A 241 -3.82 18.85 -13.39
N LEU A 242 -3.17 18.15 -14.33
CA LEU A 242 -1.72 18.11 -14.51
C LEU A 242 -1.19 19.15 -15.51
N SER A 243 -2.04 19.74 -16.36
CA SER A 243 -1.59 20.79 -17.28
C SER A 243 -1.26 22.07 -16.50
N ILE A 244 -0.01 22.50 -16.64
CA ILE A 244 0.46 23.81 -16.18
C ILE A 244 -0.06 24.84 -17.19
N GLU A 245 -1.34 25.16 -17.13
CA GLU A 245 -1.80 26.43 -17.69
C GLU A 245 -1.87 27.41 -16.53
N GLY A 246 -0.69 28.00 -16.29
CA GLY A 246 -0.60 29.29 -15.63
C GLY A 246 -1.35 30.32 -16.48
N THR A 247 -2.08 31.17 -15.78
CA THR A 247 -2.52 32.49 -16.22
C THR A 247 -1.44 33.24 -16.98
#